data_AF-V8NYT6-F1
#
_entry.id   AF-V8NYT6-F1
#
_cell.length_a   1.000
_cell.length_b   1.000
_cell.length_c   1.000
_cell.angle_alpha   90.00
_cell.angle_beta   90.00
_cell.angle_gamma   90.00
#
_symmetry.space_group_name_H-M   'P 1'
#
loop_
_entity.id
_entity.type
_entity.pdbx_description
1 polymer ?
#
loop_
_entity_poly.entity_id
_entity_poly.type
_entity_poly.pdbx_seq_one_letter_code
_entity_poly.pdbx_strand_id
1 'polypeptide(L)'
;MSIRQRSYLKGGLKNSKHECTLSSQEYVHELRSGISEEKLLNCLESLRVSLTSNPVSMETQHRHKPCWKSCSWVNNFGHEGLGLLLDVLEKLLDKRQQESIDKKNQHKLIQCLKAFMNNKYGLQRILGDERSLLLLARAIDPKQPNMMTETVKILSAICIVGEENMLDKILGAITIAAERNNGERFANIVEGLENHEALQLQVACMQFINALVTSPEELDFRVHLRNEFLRCGLKKILPDLKEKENEELDIQLKVFDENKEEDLIEMAHRLNDIKVEMEYPF
;
A
#
# COMPACT_ATOMS: atom_id res chain seq x y z
N MET A 1 21.06 9.76 62.22
CA MET A 1 21.90 8.61 61.84
C MET A 1 20.97 7.40 61.75
N SER A 2 20.78 6.65 60.67
CA SER A 2 21.52 6.48 59.43
C SER A 2 20.56 6.07 58.32
N ILE A 3 20.92 6.50 57.11
CA ILE A 3 20.33 6.20 55.81
C ILE A 3 20.68 4.75 55.40
N ARG A 4 19.75 4.04 54.73
CA ARG A 4 20.02 2.92 53.79
C ARG A 4 18.92 2.96 52.71
N GLN A 5 19.14 3.67 51.61
CA GLN A 5 19.71 3.24 50.32
C GLN A 5 18.99 2.07 49.60
N ARG A 6 18.56 2.40 48.37
CA ARG A 6 17.88 1.61 47.35
C ARG A 6 18.69 0.38 46.89
N SER A 7 17.97 -0.68 46.55
CA SER A 7 18.39 -1.62 45.50
C SER A 7 17.21 -1.88 44.55
N TYR A 8 17.16 -1.11 43.46
CA TYR A 8 16.33 -1.44 42.30
C TYR A 8 17.01 -2.60 41.56
N LEU A 9 16.51 -3.82 41.77
CA LEU A 9 16.83 -4.95 40.90
C LEU A 9 15.99 -4.84 39.62
N LYS A 10 16.68 -4.61 38.50
CA LYS A 10 16.18 -4.80 37.14
C LYS A 10 15.58 -6.21 37.02
N GLY A 11 14.25 -6.29 37.00
CA GLY A 11 13.52 -7.52 36.68
C GLY A 11 13.57 -7.79 35.19
N GLY A 12 14.32 -8.81 34.79
CA GLY A 12 14.27 -9.37 33.44
C GLY A 12 12.88 -9.93 33.11
N LEU A 13 12.52 -9.84 31.83
CA LEU A 13 11.31 -10.40 31.24
C LEU A 13 11.18 -11.89 31.61
N LYS A 14 10.23 -12.20 32.49
CA LYS A 14 9.82 -13.58 32.75
C LYS A 14 8.86 -14.02 31.66
N ASN A 15 9.30 -15.00 30.88
CA ASN A 15 8.45 -15.86 30.06
C ASN A 15 7.32 -16.44 30.92
N SER A 16 6.07 -16.06 30.65
CA SER A 16 4.90 -16.79 31.11
C SER A 16 3.86 -16.83 30.00
N LYS A 17 3.42 -18.05 29.67
CA LYS A 17 2.50 -18.43 28.59
C LYS A 17 1.05 -18.06 28.92
N HIS A 18 0.79 -16.78 29.14
CA HIS A 18 -0.52 -16.17 28.99
C HIS A 18 -0.37 -15.04 27.99
N GLU A 19 -0.99 -15.18 26.81
CA GLU A 19 -1.15 -14.13 25.81
C GLU A 19 -1.90 -12.95 26.44
N CYS A 20 -1.19 -12.10 27.16
CA CYS A 20 -1.64 -10.77 27.47
C CYS A 20 -1.35 -9.95 26.22
N THR A 21 -2.34 -9.85 25.32
CA THR A 21 -2.29 -8.92 24.21
C THR A 21 -2.02 -7.54 24.77
N LEU A 22 -0.87 -6.95 24.45
CA LEU A 22 -0.54 -5.59 24.85
C LEU A 22 -1.68 -4.64 24.46
N SER A 23 -1.98 -3.69 25.33
CA SER A 23 -2.90 -2.62 25.02
C SER A 23 -2.38 -1.75 23.86
N SER A 24 -3.29 -1.07 23.15
CA SER A 24 -2.91 -0.16 22.07
C SER A 24 -1.91 0.92 22.52
N GLN A 25 -2.01 1.38 23.77
CA GLN A 25 -1.14 2.42 24.34
C GLN A 25 0.26 1.89 24.70
N GLU A 26 0.38 0.61 25.07
CA GLU A 26 1.69 -0.02 25.25
C GLU A 26 2.45 -0.11 23.93
N TYR A 27 1.78 -0.46 22.82
CA TYR A 27 2.41 -0.41 21.49
C TYR A 27 2.85 1.00 21.09
N VAL A 28 2.03 2.02 21.37
CA VAL A 28 2.39 3.43 21.14
C VAL A 28 3.65 3.80 21.94
N HIS A 29 3.73 3.37 23.20
CA HIS A 29 4.89 3.61 24.04
C HIS A 29 6.15 2.92 23.51
N GLU A 30 6.06 1.64 23.12
CA GLU A 30 7.18 0.87 22.58
C GLU A 30 7.72 1.49 21.29
N LEU A 31 6.83 1.83 20.33
CA LEU A 31 7.21 2.49 19.08
C LEU A 31 7.88 3.86 19.33
N ARG A 32 7.39 4.62 20.31
CA ARG A 32 7.94 5.93 20.68
C ARG A 32 9.29 5.82 21.40
N SER A 33 9.52 4.73 22.14
CA SER A 33 10.69 4.58 23.01
C SER A 33 12.01 4.33 22.26
N GLY A 34 11.95 4.11 20.94
CA GLY A 34 13.15 3.90 20.12
C GLY A 34 13.82 2.56 20.39
N ILE A 35 13.04 1.49 20.46
CA ILE A 35 13.54 0.12 20.64
C ILE A 35 14.52 -0.30 19.55
N SER A 36 15.40 -1.25 19.88
CA SER A 36 16.35 -1.83 18.92
C SER A 36 15.63 -2.53 17.76
N GLU A 37 16.29 -2.67 16.63
CA GLU A 37 15.69 -3.19 15.39
C GLU A 37 15.15 -4.61 15.51
N GLU A 38 15.79 -5.47 16.30
CA GLU A 38 15.30 -6.83 16.61
C GLU A 38 14.03 -6.81 17.47
N LYS A 39 13.99 -5.90 18.46
CA LYS A 39 12.80 -5.73 19.31
C LYS A 39 11.66 -5.09 18.53
N LEU A 40 11.98 -4.17 17.62
CA LEU A 40 11.02 -3.56 16.71
C LEU A 40 10.33 -4.64 15.88
N LEU A 41 11.08 -5.59 15.30
CA LEU A 41 10.49 -6.66 14.51
C LEU A 41 9.47 -7.47 15.32
N ASN A 42 9.85 -7.91 16.53
CA ASN A 42 8.96 -8.66 17.41
C ASN A 42 7.73 -7.84 17.82
N CYS A 43 7.91 -6.55 18.12
CA CYS A 43 6.84 -5.61 18.44
C CYS A 43 5.85 -5.48 17.27
N LEU A 44 6.35 -5.31 16.05
CA LEU A 44 5.53 -5.17 14.85
C LEU A 44 4.80 -6.47 14.49
N GLU A 45 5.43 -7.63 14.70
CA GLU A 45 4.77 -8.92 14.54
C GLU A 45 3.59 -9.10 15.47
N SER A 46 3.76 -8.75 16.76
CA SER A 46 2.70 -8.79 17.75
C SER A 46 1.61 -7.74 17.47
N LEU A 47 2.00 -6.53 17.06
CA LEU A 47 1.09 -5.45 16.68
C LEU A 47 0.23 -5.86 15.48
N ARG A 48 0.82 -6.45 14.43
CA ARG A 48 0.08 -6.94 13.26
C ARG A 48 -1.01 -7.92 13.67
N VAL A 49 -0.69 -8.89 14.52
CA VAL A 49 -1.68 -9.86 15.04
C VAL A 49 -2.79 -9.12 15.80
N SER A 50 -2.43 -8.16 16.66
CA SER A 50 -3.40 -7.37 17.42
C SER A 50 -4.31 -6.53 16.52
N LEU A 51 -3.80 -6.00 15.40
CA LEU A 51 -4.60 -5.27 14.40
C LEU A 51 -5.59 -6.19 13.65
N THR A 52 -5.24 -7.47 13.43
CA THR A 52 -6.10 -8.42 12.71
C THR A 52 -7.07 -9.21 13.59
N SER A 53 -6.67 -9.54 14.82
CA SER A 53 -7.40 -10.48 15.68
C SER A 53 -8.47 -9.82 16.55
N ASN A 54 -8.54 -8.49 16.56
CA ASN A 54 -9.62 -7.76 17.21
C ASN A 54 -10.81 -7.65 16.22
N PRO A 55 -12.02 -8.17 16.53
CA PRO A 55 -13.08 -8.41 15.53
C PRO A 55 -13.72 -7.12 15.00
N VAL A 56 -13.39 -6.69 13.77
CA VAL A 56 -14.09 -5.61 13.06
C VAL A 56 -15.51 -6.09 12.74
N SER A 57 -16.50 -5.77 13.58
CA SER A 57 -17.87 -6.27 13.37
C SER A 57 -18.68 -5.32 12.49
N MET A 58 -19.21 -5.89 11.40
CA MET A 58 -20.31 -5.37 10.60
C MET A 58 -21.46 -4.84 11.45
N GLU A 59 -21.99 -3.70 11.03
CA GLU A 59 -23.20 -3.07 11.55
C GLU A 59 -24.40 -4.01 11.36
N THR A 60 -24.95 -4.51 12.47
CA THR A 60 -26.33 -4.97 12.52
C THR A 60 -27.07 -4.16 13.56
N GLN A 61 -27.96 -3.33 13.06
CA GLN A 61 -28.75 -2.36 13.80
C GLN A 61 -29.86 -3.06 14.57
N HIS A 62 -29.57 -3.87 15.61
CA HIS A 62 -30.59 -4.30 16.57
C HIS A 62 -30.13 -4.22 18.03
N ARG A 63 -31.06 -3.72 18.85
CA ARG A 63 -30.95 -3.19 20.21
C ARG A 63 -30.17 -4.03 21.22
N HIS A 64 -29.46 -3.32 22.11
CA HIS A 64 -29.00 -3.70 23.46
C HIS A 64 -27.82 -4.70 23.60
N LYS A 65 -26.65 -4.34 23.07
CA LYS A 65 -25.34 -4.29 23.78
C LYS A 65 -24.25 -4.03 22.74
N PRO A 66 -23.69 -2.82 22.69
CA PRO A 66 -22.88 -2.44 21.55
C PRO A 66 -21.49 -3.09 21.60
N CYS A 67 -21.10 -3.65 20.47
CA CYS A 67 -19.81 -4.28 20.22
C CYS A 67 -18.74 -3.21 19.96
N TRP A 68 -18.23 -2.55 21.00
CA TRP A 68 -17.25 -1.44 20.87
C TRP A 68 -15.78 -1.89 20.79
N LYS A 69 -15.43 -3.12 21.14
CA LYS A 69 -14.03 -3.43 21.52
C LYS A 69 -13.03 -3.40 20.35
N SER A 70 -13.38 -3.81 19.14
CA SER A 70 -12.41 -3.83 18.03
C SER A 70 -12.28 -2.48 17.33
N CYS A 71 -13.39 -1.83 16.97
CA CYS A 71 -13.35 -0.46 16.46
C CYS A 71 -12.71 0.47 17.49
N SER A 72 -12.92 0.25 18.80
CA SER A 72 -12.21 1.02 19.82
C SER A 72 -10.71 0.76 19.84
N TRP A 73 -10.22 -0.45 19.58
CA TRP A 73 -8.79 -0.75 19.67
C TRP A 73 -8.02 -0.10 18.53
N VAL A 74 -8.46 -0.32 17.28
CA VAL A 74 -7.82 0.29 16.10
C VAL A 74 -7.96 1.81 16.14
N ASN A 75 -9.11 2.34 16.57
CA ASN A 75 -9.27 3.78 16.74
C ASN A 75 -8.33 4.33 17.82
N ASN A 76 -8.26 3.69 18.99
CA ASN A 76 -7.38 4.11 20.08
C ASN A 76 -5.91 4.08 19.67
N PHE A 77 -5.48 3.02 18.96
CA PHE A 77 -4.14 2.96 18.38
C PHE A 77 -3.95 4.06 17.33
N GLY A 78 -4.88 4.21 16.39
CA GLY A 78 -4.73 5.07 15.23
C GLY A 78 -4.60 6.56 15.52
N HIS A 79 -5.04 7.06 16.67
CA HIS A 79 -4.85 8.47 17.04
C HIS A 79 -3.38 8.90 17.05
N GLU A 80 -2.48 8.07 17.59
CA GLU A 80 -1.04 8.35 17.66
C GLU A 80 -0.18 7.30 16.95
N GLY A 81 -0.58 6.03 17.06
CA GLY A 81 0.18 4.88 16.58
C GLY A 81 0.40 4.86 15.08
N LEU A 82 -0.57 5.33 14.27
CA LEU A 82 -0.38 5.45 12.83
C LEU A 82 0.79 6.38 12.50
N GLY A 83 0.82 7.59 13.10
CA GLY A 83 1.92 8.54 12.89
C GLY A 83 3.27 7.93 13.24
N LEU A 84 3.34 7.20 14.36
CA LEU A 84 4.57 6.50 14.78
C LEU A 84 4.98 5.40 13.78
N LEU A 85 4.05 4.62 13.24
CA LEU A 85 4.38 3.62 12.21
C LEU A 85 4.96 4.27 10.96
N LEU A 86 4.38 5.40 10.54
CA LEU A 86 4.87 6.16 9.38
C LEU A 86 6.23 6.80 9.65
N ASP A 87 6.46 7.34 10.86
CA ASP A 87 7.76 7.88 11.28
C ASP A 87 8.86 6.82 11.24
N VAL A 88 8.57 5.62 11.75
CA VAL A 88 9.51 4.49 11.72
C VAL A 88 9.75 4.03 10.29
N LEU A 89 8.70 3.93 9.46
CA LEU A 89 8.83 3.55 8.05
C LEU A 89 9.68 4.55 7.28
N GLU A 90 9.41 5.85 7.44
CA GLU A 90 10.19 6.92 6.79
C GLU A 90 11.66 6.85 7.19
N LYS A 91 11.94 6.74 8.49
CA LYS A 91 13.32 6.61 8.99
C LYS A 91 14.03 5.40 8.38
N LEU A 92 13.34 4.27 8.26
CA LEU A 92 13.91 3.06 7.65
C LEU A 92 14.11 3.24 6.14
N LEU A 93 13.20 3.89 5.42
CA LEU A 93 13.34 4.15 3.98
C LEU A 93 14.44 5.18 3.67
N ASP A 94 14.74 6.11 4.59
CA ASP A 94 15.79 7.12 4.44
C ASP A 94 17.20 6.58 4.76
N LYS A 95 17.32 5.37 5.34
CA LYS A 95 18.63 4.76 5.61
C LYS A 95 19.37 4.48 4.30
N ARG A 96 20.56 5.09 4.16
CA ARG A 96 21.45 4.89 2.99
C ARG A 96 21.95 3.46 2.86
N GLN A 97 22.28 2.82 3.99
CA GLN A 97 22.71 1.43 4.05
C GLN A 97 21.62 0.64 4.75
N GLN A 98 21.02 -0.28 3.99
CA GLN A 98 19.90 -1.11 4.43
C GLN A 98 20.43 -2.47 4.90
N GLU A 99 20.23 -2.79 6.17
CA GLU A 99 20.54 -4.11 6.69
C GLU A 99 19.39 -5.11 6.42
N SER A 100 19.66 -6.41 6.57
CA SER A 100 18.63 -7.44 6.42
C SER A 100 17.46 -7.23 7.39
N ILE A 101 17.74 -6.77 8.61
CA ILE A 101 16.73 -6.48 9.62
C ILE A 101 15.87 -5.26 9.27
N ASP A 102 16.45 -4.25 8.61
CA ASP A 102 15.71 -3.06 8.14
C ASP A 102 14.64 -3.45 7.13
N LYS A 103 15.02 -4.27 6.14
CA LYS A 103 14.09 -4.81 5.13
C LYS A 103 12.95 -5.61 5.76
N LYS A 104 13.26 -6.43 6.76
CA LYS A 104 12.24 -7.19 7.51
C LYS A 104 11.29 -6.26 8.27
N ASN A 105 11.82 -5.22 8.91
CA ASN A 105 11.03 -4.22 9.62
C ASN A 105 10.15 -3.41 8.66
N GLN A 106 10.67 -2.95 7.52
CA GLN A 106 9.89 -2.27 6.47
C GLN A 106 8.73 -3.14 6.00
N HIS A 107 8.99 -4.39 5.62
CA HIS A 107 7.94 -5.30 5.19
C HIS A 107 6.91 -5.53 6.30
N LYS A 108 7.34 -5.68 7.56
CA LYS A 108 6.40 -5.84 8.68
C LYS A 108 5.55 -4.58 8.90
N LEU A 109 6.11 -3.39 8.74
CA LEU A 109 5.36 -2.13 8.79
C LEU A 109 4.28 -2.07 7.70
N ILE A 110 4.59 -2.45 6.46
CA ILE A 110 3.60 -2.55 5.38
C ILE A 110 2.47 -3.53 5.76
N GLN A 111 2.80 -4.67 6.36
CA GLN A 111 1.79 -5.62 6.85
C GLN A 111 0.94 -5.04 7.99
N CYS A 112 1.52 -4.24 8.89
CA CYS A 112 0.77 -3.52 9.93
C CYS A 112 -0.17 -2.48 9.30
N LEU A 113 0.29 -1.71 8.33
CA LEU A 113 -0.55 -0.73 7.61
C LEU A 113 -1.71 -1.44 6.91
N LYS A 114 -1.46 -2.54 6.21
CA LYS A 114 -2.49 -3.39 5.59
C LYS A 114 -3.55 -3.83 6.61
N ALA A 115 -3.11 -4.36 7.76
CA ALA A 115 -4.02 -4.77 8.82
C ALA A 115 -4.82 -3.59 9.40
N PHE A 116 -4.17 -2.43 9.59
CA PHE A 116 -4.80 -1.21 10.07
C PHE A 116 -5.87 -0.69 9.10
N MET A 117 -5.66 -0.78 7.78
CA MET A 117 -6.62 -0.36 6.76
C MET A 117 -7.80 -1.30 6.55
N ASN A 118 -7.79 -2.50 7.15
CA ASN A 118 -8.85 -3.50 6.97
C ASN A 118 -10.16 -3.15 7.72
N ASN A 119 -10.43 -1.87 7.93
CA ASN A 119 -11.65 -1.31 8.50
C ASN A 119 -11.81 0.14 8.02
N LYS A 120 -13.05 0.64 8.04
CA LYS A 120 -13.39 1.98 7.54
C LYS A 120 -12.57 3.10 8.19
N TYR A 121 -12.35 3.06 9.50
CA TYR A 121 -11.59 4.08 10.20
C TYR A 121 -10.13 4.13 9.72
N GLY A 122 -9.45 2.99 9.70
CA GLY A 122 -8.05 2.94 9.31
C GLY A 122 -7.82 3.29 7.85
N LEU A 123 -8.72 2.85 6.97
CA LEU A 123 -8.69 3.27 5.56
C LEU A 123 -8.84 4.78 5.44
N GLN A 124 -9.87 5.38 6.05
CA GLN A 124 -10.11 6.83 6.00
C GLN A 124 -8.93 7.65 6.57
N ARG A 125 -8.25 7.13 7.59
CA ARG A 125 -7.04 7.77 8.14
C ARG A 125 -5.86 7.77 7.17
N ILE A 126 -5.69 6.71 6.38
CA ILE A 126 -4.65 6.63 5.34
C ILE A 126 -5.02 7.51 4.14
N LEU A 127 -6.28 7.46 3.68
CA LEU A 127 -6.75 8.29 2.56
C LEU A 127 -6.68 9.80 2.86
N GLY A 128 -6.84 10.17 4.14
CA GLY A 128 -6.76 11.56 4.60
C GLY A 128 -5.32 12.08 4.84
N ASP A 129 -4.29 11.25 4.66
CA ASP A 129 -2.89 11.63 4.92
C ASP A 129 -2.00 11.40 3.69
N GLU A 130 -1.63 12.48 3.00
CA GLU A 130 -0.76 12.42 1.81
C GLU A 130 0.62 11.82 2.09
N ARG A 131 1.13 11.98 3.33
CA ARG A 131 2.39 11.38 3.74
C ARG A 131 2.30 9.86 3.72
N SER A 132 1.15 9.29 4.10
CA SER A 132 0.90 7.85 4.03
C SER A 132 1.02 7.33 2.59
N LEU A 133 0.39 8.02 1.62
CA LEU A 133 0.47 7.65 0.20
C LEU A 133 1.90 7.77 -0.33
N LEU A 134 2.62 8.84 0.03
CA LEU A 134 4.02 9.01 -0.36
C LEU A 134 4.92 7.90 0.19
N LEU A 135 4.76 7.50 1.44
CA LEU A 135 5.57 6.42 2.03
C LEU A 135 5.24 5.05 1.43
N LEU A 136 3.97 4.79 1.09
CA LEU A 136 3.58 3.60 0.33
C LEU A 136 4.21 3.62 -1.07
N ALA A 137 4.15 4.74 -1.79
CA ALA A 137 4.79 4.86 -3.11
C ALA A 137 6.31 4.64 -3.04
N ARG A 138 6.97 5.16 -2.00
CA ARG A 138 8.41 4.93 -1.74
C ARG A 138 8.75 3.48 -1.37
N ALA A 139 7.78 2.70 -0.88
CA ALA A 139 7.96 1.29 -0.56
C ALA A 139 7.81 0.36 -1.78
N ILE A 140 7.50 0.91 -2.97
CA ILE A 140 7.55 0.19 -4.25
C ILE A 140 9.02 -0.04 -4.64
N ASP A 141 9.57 -1.17 -4.19
CA ASP A 141 10.98 -1.56 -4.40
C ASP A 141 11.07 -2.98 -4.99
N PRO A 142 11.44 -3.12 -6.29
CA PRO A 142 11.59 -4.42 -6.96
C PRO A 142 12.62 -5.34 -6.30
N LYS A 143 13.57 -4.79 -5.54
CA LYS A 143 14.57 -5.56 -4.79
C LYS A 143 13.97 -6.23 -3.54
N GLN A 144 12.72 -5.91 -3.20
CA GLN A 144 11.97 -6.51 -2.11
C GLN A 144 10.60 -7.02 -2.59
N PRO A 145 10.55 -8.10 -3.42
CA PRO A 145 9.34 -8.52 -4.12
C PRO A 145 8.11 -8.73 -3.25
N ASN A 146 8.29 -9.34 -2.07
CA ASN A 146 7.18 -9.60 -1.14
C ASN A 146 6.59 -8.31 -0.57
N MET A 147 7.45 -7.36 -0.18
CA MET A 147 7.00 -6.06 0.34
C MET A 147 6.33 -5.23 -0.75
N MET A 148 6.94 -5.21 -1.94
CA MET A 148 6.39 -4.51 -3.10
C MET A 148 5.02 -5.09 -3.49
N THR A 149 4.86 -6.42 -3.51
CA THR A 149 3.59 -7.09 -3.81
C THR A 149 2.47 -6.58 -2.89
N GLU A 150 2.73 -6.56 -1.58
CA GLU A 150 1.75 -6.06 -0.60
C GLU A 150 1.47 -4.57 -0.78
N THR A 151 2.51 -3.79 -1.07
CA THR A 151 2.42 -2.33 -1.28
C THR A 151 1.58 -1.97 -2.49
N VAL A 152 1.82 -2.61 -3.65
CA VAL A 152 1.04 -2.32 -4.86
C VAL A 152 -0.40 -2.83 -4.71
N LYS A 153 -0.65 -3.95 -4.01
CA LYS A 153 -2.01 -4.40 -3.69
C LYS A 153 -2.78 -3.39 -2.84
N ILE A 154 -2.11 -2.77 -1.85
CA ILE A 154 -2.68 -1.67 -1.05
C ILE A 154 -3.03 -0.49 -1.95
N LEU A 155 -2.10 -0.03 -2.78
CA LEU A 155 -2.30 1.13 -3.64
C LEU A 155 -3.38 0.88 -4.71
N SER A 156 -3.48 -0.33 -5.27
CA SER A 156 -4.58 -0.72 -6.15
C SER A 156 -5.93 -0.60 -5.44
N ALA A 157 -6.04 -1.12 -4.22
CA ALA A 157 -7.29 -1.03 -3.44
C ALA A 157 -7.66 0.42 -3.12
N ILE A 158 -6.67 1.26 -2.76
CA ILE A 158 -6.87 2.70 -2.52
C ILE A 158 -7.30 3.41 -3.81
N CYS A 159 -6.72 3.07 -4.96
CA CYS A 159 -7.07 3.64 -6.26
C CYS A 159 -8.53 3.31 -6.64
N ILE A 160 -8.99 2.11 -6.35
CA ILE A 160 -10.35 1.64 -6.71
C ILE A 160 -11.41 2.18 -5.74
N VAL A 161 -11.11 2.23 -4.44
CA VAL A 161 -12.06 2.63 -3.39
C VAL A 161 -12.04 4.14 -3.11
N GLY A 162 -10.99 4.82 -3.58
CA GLY A 162 -10.79 6.25 -3.39
C GLY A 162 -11.93 7.10 -3.91
N GLU A 163 -12.16 8.24 -3.26
CA GLU A 163 -13.07 9.28 -3.73
C GLU A 163 -12.37 10.16 -4.81
N GLU A 164 -13.07 11.18 -5.29
CA GLU A 164 -12.55 12.12 -6.30
C GLU A 164 -11.13 12.62 -5.97
N ASN A 165 -10.26 12.70 -6.99
CA ASN A 165 -8.85 13.09 -6.91
C ASN A 165 -7.90 12.09 -6.21
N MET A 166 -8.37 10.92 -5.76
CA MET A 166 -7.47 9.92 -5.15
C MET A 166 -6.39 9.45 -6.14
N LEU A 167 -6.78 9.24 -7.41
CA LEU A 167 -5.84 8.86 -8.46
C LEU A 167 -4.71 9.90 -8.61
N ASP A 168 -5.04 11.19 -8.64
CA ASP A 168 -4.04 12.27 -8.77
C ASP A 168 -3.07 12.28 -7.58
N LYS A 169 -3.57 12.04 -6.37
CA LYS A 169 -2.73 11.93 -5.17
C LYS A 169 -1.78 10.73 -5.25
N ILE A 170 -2.26 9.57 -5.71
CA ILE A 170 -1.42 8.39 -5.91
C ILE A 170 -0.35 8.67 -6.97
N LEU A 171 -0.75 9.21 -8.13
CA LEU A 171 0.18 9.54 -9.21
C LEU A 171 1.21 10.59 -8.78
N GLY A 172 0.80 11.60 -8.01
CA GLY A 172 1.68 12.59 -7.42
C GLY A 172 2.69 11.95 -6.45
N ALA A 173 2.23 11.08 -5.55
CA ALA A 173 3.09 10.34 -4.63
C ALA A 173 4.12 9.46 -5.35
N ILE A 174 3.71 8.73 -6.40
CA ILE A 174 4.61 7.91 -7.22
C ILE A 174 5.64 8.81 -7.94
N THR A 175 5.20 9.94 -8.50
CA THR A 175 6.08 10.89 -9.18
C THR A 175 7.15 11.42 -8.23
N ILE A 176 6.76 11.92 -7.05
CA ILE A 176 7.70 12.42 -6.03
C ILE A 176 8.66 11.30 -5.57
N ALA A 177 8.16 10.07 -5.39
CA ALA A 177 8.99 8.93 -4.98
C ALA A 177 10.05 8.58 -6.05
N ALA A 178 9.70 8.66 -7.33
CA ALA A 178 10.62 8.37 -8.43
C ALA A 178 11.64 9.50 -8.68
N GLU A 179 11.23 10.76 -8.57
CA GLU A 179 12.12 11.92 -8.66
C GLU A 179 13.24 11.86 -7.63
N ARG A 180 12.95 11.39 -6.40
CA ARG A 180 13.97 11.16 -5.36
C ARG A 180 15.09 10.20 -5.80
N ASN A 181 14.79 9.30 -6.72
CA ASN A 181 15.73 8.32 -7.26
C ASN A 181 16.21 8.67 -8.69
N ASN A 182 15.90 9.86 -9.19
CA ASN A 182 16.13 10.29 -10.58
C ASN A 182 15.61 9.28 -11.63
N GLY A 183 14.47 8.64 -11.33
CA GLY A 183 13.85 7.63 -12.19
C GLY A 183 12.52 8.10 -12.79
N GLU A 184 12.03 7.35 -13.77
CA GLU A 184 10.66 7.51 -14.28
C GLU A 184 9.66 6.95 -13.28
N ARG A 185 8.50 7.59 -13.15
CA ARG A 185 7.50 7.26 -12.11
C ARG A 185 7.00 5.82 -12.15
N PHE A 186 6.97 5.20 -13.34
CA PHE A 186 6.50 3.83 -13.51
C PHE A 186 7.61 2.79 -13.61
N ALA A 187 8.89 3.18 -13.59
CA ALA A 187 10.02 2.27 -13.81
C ALA A 187 10.01 1.09 -12.82
N ASN A 188 9.89 1.36 -11.52
CA ASN A 188 9.88 0.31 -10.50
C ASN A 188 8.70 -0.66 -10.65
N ILE A 189 7.52 -0.16 -11.07
CA ILE A 189 6.33 -1.01 -11.26
C ILE A 189 6.54 -1.94 -12.45
N VAL A 190 7.12 -1.42 -13.53
CA VAL A 190 7.45 -2.20 -14.73
C VAL A 190 8.56 -3.21 -14.45
N GLU A 191 9.61 -2.85 -13.70
CA GLU A 191 10.66 -3.77 -13.25
C GLU A 191 10.09 -4.92 -12.41
N GLY A 192 9.05 -4.67 -11.61
CA GLY A 192 8.34 -5.71 -10.87
C GLY A 192 7.70 -6.79 -11.76
N LEU A 193 7.29 -6.44 -12.98
CA LEU A 193 6.77 -7.39 -13.98
C LEU A 193 7.86 -8.23 -14.63
N GLU A 194 9.11 -7.74 -14.69
CA GLU A 194 10.24 -8.46 -15.27
C GLU A 194 10.74 -9.59 -14.37
N ASN A 195 10.37 -9.59 -13.08
CA ASN A 195 10.79 -10.62 -12.15
C ASN A 195 10.06 -11.97 -12.39
N HIS A 196 10.65 -12.80 -13.24
CA HIS A 196 10.12 -14.11 -13.63
C HIS A 196 9.97 -15.13 -12.49
N GLU A 197 10.67 -14.93 -11.37
CA GLU A 197 10.59 -15.79 -10.19
C GLU A 197 9.44 -15.40 -9.24
N ALA A 198 8.88 -14.20 -9.40
CA ALA A 198 7.89 -13.62 -8.50
C ALA A 198 6.53 -13.44 -9.19
N LEU A 199 5.90 -14.54 -9.59
CA LEU A 199 4.60 -14.51 -10.29
C LEU A 199 3.52 -13.70 -9.56
N GLN A 200 3.47 -13.79 -8.23
CA GLN A 200 2.55 -13.01 -7.40
C GLN A 200 2.81 -11.49 -7.46
N LEU A 201 4.07 -11.09 -7.63
CA LEU A 201 4.42 -9.69 -7.86
C LEU A 201 3.97 -9.26 -9.26
N GLN A 202 4.16 -10.11 -10.27
CA GLN A 202 3.76 -9.80 -11.64
C GLN A 202 2.25 -9.54 -11.73
N VAL A 203 1.44 -10.43 -11.15
CA VAL A 203 -0.02 -10.26 -11.03
C VAL A 203 -0.36 -8.94 -10.33
N ALA A 204 0.26 -8.68 -9.19
CA ALA A 204 -0.04 -7.50 -8.39
C ALA A 204 0.35 -6.18 -9.10
N CYS A 205 1.48 -6.17 -9.83
CA CYS A 205 1.89 -5.02 -10.64
C CYS A 205 0.92 -4.80 -11.81
N MET A 206 0.49 -5.87 -12.50
CA MET A 206 -0.46 -5.75 -13.60
C MET A 206 -1.83 -5.27 -13.11
N GLN A 207 -2.29 -5.76 -11.97
CA GLN A 207 -3.49 -5.28 -11.30
C GLN A 207 -3.37 -3.79 -10.92
N PHE A 208 -2.21 -3.35 -10.45
CA PHE A 208 -2.00 -1.94 -10.11
C PHE A 208 -1.97 -1.04 -11.34
N ILE A 209 -1.34 -1.48 -12.43
CA ILE A 209 -1.40 -0.79 -13.72
C ILE A 209 -2.85 -0.65 -14.16
N ASN A 210 -3.63 -1.74 -14.13
CA ASN A 210 -5.05 -1.71 -14.45
C ASN A 210 -5.81 -0.70 -13.60
N ALA A 211 -5.64 -0.72 -12.28
CA ALA A 211 -6.28 0.23 -11.38
C ALA A 211 -5.96 1.70 -11.75
N LEU A 212 -4.73 2.00 -12.17
CA LEU A 212 -4.34 3.36 -12.58
C LEU A 212 -4.88 3.76 -13.96
N VAL A 213 -4.88 2.85 -14.93
CA VAL A 213 -5.29 3.17 -16.32
C VAL A 213 -6.79 3.12 -16.55
N THR A 214 -7.54 2.34 -15.75
CA THR A 214 -9.00 2.24 -15.87
C THR A 214 -9.74 3.20 -14.94
N SER A 215 -9.04 3.79 -13.95
CA SER A 215 -9.66 4.72 -13.00
C SER A 215 -10.10 6.06 -13.61
N PRO A 216 -9.39 6.69 -14.57
CA PRO A 216 -9.86 7.94 -15.18
C PRO A 216 -11.11 7.79 -16.04
N GLU A 217 -12.04 8.74 -15.90
CA GLU A 217 -13.18 8.88 -16.81
C GLU A 217 -12.78 9.48 -18.17
N GLU A 218 -11.76 10.34 -18.18
CA GLU A 218 -11.28 11.00 -19.40
C GLU A 218 -10.43 10.09 -20.27
N LEU A 219 -10.89 9.84 -21.50
CA LEU A 219 -10.18 9.02 -22.50
C LEU A 219 -8.73 9.47 -22.72
N ASP A 220 -8.50 10.77 -22.86
CA ASP A 220 -7.17 11.31 -23.12
C ASP A 220 -6.20 10.99 -21.98
N PHE A 221 -6.70 10.98 -20.74
CA PHE A 221 -5.88 10.66 -19.57
C PHE A 221 -5.61 9.16 -19.46
N ARG A 222 -6.61 8.30 -19.74
CA ARG A 222 -6.40 6.84 -19.83
C ARG A 222 -5.34 6.48 -20.87
N VAL A 223 -5.48 7.05 -22.08
CA VAL A 223 -4.54 6.85 -23.19
C VAL A 223 -3.14 7.38 -22.83
N HIS A 224 -3.06 8.53 -22.17
CA HIS A 224 -1.80 9.09 -21.68
C HIS A 224 -1.06 8.14 -20.73
N LEU A 225 -1.74 7.70 -19.66
CA LEU A 225 -1.16 6.79 -18.67
C LEU A 225 -0.73 5.45 -19.30
N ARG A 226 -1.59 4.86 -20.13
CA ARG A 226 -1.27 3.60 -20.81
C ARG A 226 -0.04 3.75 -21.71
N ASN A 227 0.03 4.81 -22.50
CA ASN A 227 1.17 5.05 -23.38
C ASN A 227 2.46 5.32 -22.61
N GLU A 228 2.38 5.92 -21.43
CA GLU A 228 3.53 6.10 -20.55
C GLU A 228 4.07 4.76 -20.03
N PHE A 229 3.20 3.87 -19.51
CA PHE A 229 3.62 2.52 -19.12
C PHE A 229 4.26 1.74 -20.28
N LEU A 230 3.65 1.82 -21.47
CA LEU A 230 4.19 1.18 -22.67
C LEU A 230 5.59 1.69 -23.04
N ARG A 231 5.84 3.00 -22.90
CA ARG A 231 7.17 3.60 -23.11
C ARG A 231 8.17 3.24 -22.00
N CYS A 232 7.72 3.10 -20.76
CA CYS A 232 8.54 2.68 -19.62
C CYS A 232 9.00 1.20 -19.68
N GLY A 233 8.62 0.46 -20.73
CA GLY A 233 9.09 -0.91 -20.96
C GLY A 233 7.98 -1.96 -21.02
N LEU A 234 6.76 -1.65 -20.57
CA LEU A 234 5.65 -2.62 -20.52
C LEU A 234 5.40 -3.28 -21.87
N LYS A 235 5.50 -2.52 -22.98
CA LYS A 235 5.29 -3.05 -24.33
C LYS A 235 6.17 -4.27 -24.66
N LYS A 236 7.41 -4.28 -24.15
CA LYS A 236 8.37 -5.36 -24.41
C LYS A 236 8.10 -6.60 -23.56
N ILE A 237 7.51 -6.40 -22.37
CA ILE A 237 7.29 -7.43 -21.35
C ILE A 237 5.96 -8.16 -21.57
N LEU A 238 4.96 -7.49 -22.15
CA LEU A 238 3.62 -8.07 -22.38
C LEU A 238 3.62 -9.44 -23.10
N PRO A 239 4.41 -9.69 -24.16
CA PRO A 239 4.47 -11.01 -24.79
C PRO A 239 4.89 -12.10 -23.81
N ASP A 240 5.95 -11.88 -23.04
CA ASP A 240 6.47 -12.86 -22.08
C ASP A 240 5.48 -13.13 -20.94
N LEU A 241 4.70 -12.12 -20.53
CA LEU A 241 3.63 -12.28 -19.54
C LEU A 241 2.48 -13.15 -20.06
N LYS A 242 2.13 -13.03 -21.35
CA LYS A 242 1.06 -13.81 -21.99
C LYS A 242 1.41 -15.28 -22.18
N GLU A 243 2.69 -15.64 -22.10
CA GLU A 243 3.14 -17.04 -22.17
C GLU A 243 3.14 -17.73 -20.79
N LYS A 244 2.87 -17.00 -19.70
CA LYS A 244 2.84 -17.57 -18.35
C LYS A 244 1.52 -18.33 -18.13
N GLU A 245 1.61 -19.56 -17.63
CA GLU A 245 0.45 -20.33 -17.22
C GLU A 245 -0.08 -19.85 -15.85
N ASN A 246 -0.81 -18.73 -15.83
CA ASN A 246 -1.40 -18.19 -14.61
C ASN A 246 -2.73 -17.47 -14.85
N GLU A 247 -3.82 -18.09 -14.37
CA GLU A 247 -5.19 -17.59 -14.56
C GLU A 247 -5.40 -16.17 -14.02
N GLU A 248 -4.79 -15.82 -12.88
CA GLU A 248 -4.95 -14.50 -12.28
C GLU A 248 -4.27 -13.41 -13.14
N LEU A 249 -3.08 -13.70 -13.67
CA LEU A 249 -2.36 -12.83 -14.59
C LEU A 249 -3.11 -12.70 -15.92
N ASP A 250 -3.63 -13.81 -16.46
CA ASP A 250 -4.41 -13.83 -17.69
C ASP A 250 -5.64 -12.93 -17.59
N ILE A 251 -6.34 -12.96 -16.45
CA ILE A 251 -7.45 -12.05 -16.19
C ILE A 251 -6.97 -10.58 -16.24
N GLN A 252 -5.85 -10.25 -15.59
CA GLN A 252 -5.35 -8.86 -15.60
C GLN A 252 -4.89 -8.41 -16.99
N LEU A 253 -4.23 -9.27 -17.76
CA LEU A 253 -3.82 -8.98 -19.14
C LEU A 253 -5.04 -8.77 -20.04
N LYS A 254 -6.08 -9.60 -19.88
CA LYS A 254 -7.34 -9.46 -20.59
C LYS A 254 -8.03 -8.14 -20.30
N VAL A 255 -8.14 -7.75 -19.02
CA VAL A 255 -8.71 -6.46 -18.61
C VAL A 255 -7.97 -5.29 -19.28
N PHE A 256 -6.63 -5.36 -19.33
CA PHE A 256 -5.82 -4.33 -19.98
C PHE A 256 -6.06 -4.23 -21.49
N ASP A 257 -6.15 -5.37 -22.18
CA ASP A 257 -6.39 -5.43 -23.62
C ASP A 257 -7.83 -5.01 -23.98
N GLU A 258 -8.84 -5.45 -23.23
CA GLU A 258 -10.25 -5.07 -23.42
C GLU A 258 -10.44 -3.57 -23.22
N ASN A 259 -9.91 -3.01 -22.14
CA ASN A 259 -10.02 -1.58 -21.89
C ASN A 259 -9.27 -0.72 -22.93
N LYS A 260 -8.16 -1.24 -23.49
CA LYS A 260 -7.49 -0.58 -24.62
C LYS A 260 -8.34 -0.60 -25.89
N GLU A 261 -9.06 -1.69 -26.18
CA GLU A 261 -9.96 -1.76 -27.33
C GLU A 261 -11.16 -0.83 -27.18
N GLU A 262 -11.74 -0.76 -25.97
CA GLU A 262 -12.79 0.21 -25.63
C GLU A 262 -12.35 1.65 -25.88
N ASP A 263 -11.14 2.01 -25.46
CA ASP A 263 -10.57 3.34 -25.71
C ASP A 263 -10.39 3.64 -27.22
N LEU A 264 -10.03 2.63 -28.03
CA LEU A 264 -9.91 2.78 -29.48
C LEU A 264 -11.28 3.01 -30.14
N ILE A 265 -12.30 2.30 -29.68
CA ILE A 265 -13.69 2.46 -30.14
C ILE A 265 -14.19 3.87 -29.78
N GLU A 266 -14.00 4.31 -28.53
CA GLU A 266 -14.39 5.66 -28.10
C GLU A 266 -13.68 6.74 -28.94
N MET A 267 -12.38 6.58 -29.19
CA MET A 267 -11.61 7.49 -30.03
C MET A 267 -12.13 7.53 -31.48
N ALA A 268 -12.51 6.38 -32.04
CA ALA A 268 -13.08 6.31 -33.39
C ALA A 268 -14.44 7.01 -33.47
N HIS A 269 -15.28 6.89 -32.44
CA HIS A 269 -16.53 7.65 -32.35
C HIS A 269 -16.28 9.16 -32.31
N ARG A 270 -15.39 9.65 -31.43
CA ARG A 270 -15.03 11.08 -31.37
C ARG A 270 -14.52 11.61 -32.71
N LEU A 271 -13.72 10.82 -33.44
CA LEU A 271 -13.23 11.20 -34.76
C LEU A 271 -14.36 11.31 -35.80
N ASN A 272 -15.34 10.42 -35.74
CA ASN A 272 -16.49 10.46 -36.66
C ASN A 272 -17.38 11.67 -36.36
N ASP A 273 -17.61 11.99 -35.09
CA ASP A 273 -18.37 13.18 -34.70
C ASP A 273 -17.72 14.47 -35.23
N ILE A 274 -16.38 14.60 -35.07
CA ILE A 274 -15.61 15.72 -35.62
C ILE A 274 -15.76 15.80 -37.15
N LYS A 275 -15.69 14.67 -37.87
CA LYS A 275 -15.85 14.67 -39.33
C LYS A 275 -17.23 15.17 -39.76
N VAL A 276 -18.28 14.76 -39.06
CA VAL A 276 -19.65 15.20 -39.34
C VAL A 276 -19.79 16.72 -39.13
N GLU A 277 -19.24 17.25 -38.03
CA GLU A 277 -19.22 18.70 -37.79
C GLU A 277 -18.42 19.47 -38.85
N MET A 278 -17.30 18.90 -39.32
CA MET A 278 -16.46 19.51 -40.35
C MET A 278 -17.02 19.42 -41.77
N GLU A 279 -17.92 18.47 -42.07
CA GLU A 279 -18.61 18.36 -43.37
C GLU A 279 -19.74 19.38 -43.54
N TYR A 280 -20.25 19.95 -42.44
CA TYR A 280 -21.23 21.05 -42.45
C TYR A 280 -20.70 22.27 -41.68
N PRO A 281 -19.62 22.92 -42.18
CA PRO A 281 -19.17 24.17 -41.61
C PRO A 281 -20.25 25.22 -41.91
N PHE A 282 -20.76 25.87 -40.87
CA PHE A 282 -21.79 26.92 -40.94
C PHE A 282 -21.58 27.93 -42.09
#